data_AF-A0A7Y5GVU0-F1
#
_entry.id   AF-A0A7Y5GVU0-F1
#
_cell.length_a   1.000
_cell.length_b   1.000
_cell.length_c   1.000
_cell.angle_alpha   90.00
_cell.angle_beta   90.00
_cell.angle_gamma   90.00
#
_symmetry.space_group_name_H-M   'P 1'
#
loop_
_entity.id
_entity.type
_entity.pdbx_description
1 polymer ?
#
loop_
_entity_poly.entity_id
_entity_poly.type
_entity_poly.pdbx_seq_one_letter_code
_entity_poly.pdbx_strand_id
1 'polypeptide(L)'
;MKRRFFSKLLPTMAAALLMSAPAMAVPTSTAYVGTLKGANGLPINGPVDVQIALFTAQTGGSSIYAEDIGLTDVNSGRMNVQMGIADPSAYINALMSSNTVWIEFTIDGEVLTPRQAVVSVPYALLAYDSERLGGNEASDFLQQGNVNIEGSVSINGTQVINSSGMWVGGGMNSGGIGPKTATNPHMAMGVQSPVCTSNSSLAVDWIRYGINFPQTPIFASTIDESLDDSGATWCRLEKSLLTNRLGIRCDGQSDSLHWMAIQPGVHTISGKKVIAGRFTKSGADVVTSDTVFFPQLFNAPPVVLIFPDVSPDSSGGTIVRIIGNVTTGGFQVYADSGIDALHWIAMDAGEYNHGNLHWYAGIHATNNTCTNPCTLIYPVSFNGPPAAVLTIHDINNSGASWVRHRTISDTALIYRMNSSTENVHYVLFDTL
;
A
#
# COMPACT_ATOMS: atom_id res chain seq x y z
N MET A 1 -28.79 38.46 52.93
CA MET A 1 -28.72 37.49 51.83
C MET A 1 -27.48 37.83 50.99
N LYS A 2 -26.41 37.04 51.13
CA LYS A 2 -25.13 37.22 50.43
C LYS A 2 -25.28 36.74 48.98
N ARG A 3 -24.86 37.53 47.99
CA ARG A 3 -24.50 37.02 46.66
C ARG A 3 -23.19 37.64 46.20
N ARG A 4 -22.13 36.85 46.30
CA ARG A 4 -20.86 37.03 45.59
C ARG A 4 -21.03 36.45 44.20
N PHE A 5 -20.58 37.15 43.15
CA PHE A 5 -20.14 36.50 41.91
C PHE A 5 -19.00 37.31 41.29
N PHE A 6 -17.81 36.75 41.37
CA PHE A 6 -16.64 37.07 40.55
C PHE A 6 -16.89 36.51 39.14
N SER A 7 -16.64 37.29 38.09
CA SER A 7 -16.53 36.76 36.72
C SER A 7 -15.63 37.65 35.86
N LYS A 8 -14.34 37.29 35.85
CA LYS A 8 -13.42 37.20 34.70
C LYS A 8 -13.49 38.31 33.64
N LEU A 9 -12.54 39.25 33.72
CA LEU A 9 -12.06 40.02 32.58
C LEU A 9 -11.20 39.11 31.68
N LEU A 10 -11.63 38.96 30.42
CA LEU A 10 -10.83 38.46 29.30
C LEU A 10 -9.79 39.51 28.88
N PRO A 11 -8.52 39.15 28.63
CA PRO A 11 -7.68 39.89 27.70
C PRO A 11 -7.65 39.13 26.37
N THR A 12 -8.35 39.67 25.38
CA THR A 12 -8.15 39.44 23.95
C THR A 12 -6.74 39.87 23.57
N MET A 13 -5.80 38.92 23.47
CA MET A 13 -4.50 39.16 22.84
C MET A 13 -4.62 38.78 21.37
N ALA A 14 -4.72 39.81 20.53
CA ALA A 14 -4.87 39.71 19.10
C ALA A 14 -3.68 38.98 18.47
N ALA A 15 -4.00 37.94 17.70
CA ALA A 15 -3.09 37.29 16.78
C ALA A 15 -2.59 38.32 15.75
N ALA A 16 -1.30 38.66 15.81
CA ALA A 16 -0.63 39.34 14.71
C ALA A 16 -0.55 38.36 13.54
N LEU A 17 -1.49 38.53 12.60
CA LEU A 17 -1.49 37.91 11.28
C LEU A 17 -0.12 38.12 10.64
N LEU A 18 0.55 37.01 10.33
CA LEU A 18 1.62 36.94 9.33
C LEU A 18 1.02 37.37 7.98
N MET A 19 1.09 38.67 7.68
CA MET A 19 0.85 39.16 6.33
C MET A 19 2.07 38.80 5.48
N SER A 20 1.96 37.68 4.77
CA SER A 20 2.75 37.44 3.56
C SER A 20 2.43 38.55 2.58
N ALA A 21 3.40 39.46 2.39
CA ALA A 21 3.34 40.41 1.28
C ALA A 21 3.59 39.63 -0.02
N PRO A 22 2.82 39.85 -1.10
CA PRO A 22 3.15 39.30 -2.40
C PRO A 22 4.51 39.85 -2.85
N ALA A 23 5.35 38.97 -3.39
CA ALA A 23 6.62 39.34 -4.02
C ALA A 23 6.34 40.40 -5.10
N MET A 24 6.96 41.57 -4.97
CA MET A 24 6.85 42.61 -5.99
C MET A 24 7.52 42.10 -7.28
N ALA A 25 6.83 42.27 -8.41
CA ALA A 25 7.30 41.86 -9.73
C ALA A 25 8.73 42.38 -9.99
N VAL A 26 9.63 41.45 -10.34
CA VAL A 26 11.00 41.77 -10.73
C VAL A 26 10.96 42.54 -12.06
N PRO A 27 11.66 43.69 -12.20
CA PRO A 27 11.69 44.42 -13.46
C PRO A 27 12.24 43.56 -14.61
N THR A 28 11.46 43.37 -15.68
CA THR A 28 11.81 42.50 -16.84
C THR A 28 12.61 43.22 -17.94
N SER A 29 13.14 44.39 -17.62
CA SER A 29 13.85 45.28 -18.55
C SER A 29 15.07 45.87 -17.86
N THR A 30 16.10 46.21 -18.62
CA THR A 30 17.35 46.76 -18.06
C THR A 30 17.66 48.15 -18.58
N ALA A 31 17.99 49.08 -17.69
CA ALA A 31 18.49 50.39 -18.06
C ALA A 31 19.97 50.31 -18.48
N TYR A 32 20.33 51.02 -19.54
CA TYR A 32 21.69 51.20 -20.02
C TYR A 32 22.02 52.69 -20.13
N VAL A 33 23.19 53.06 -19.59
CA VAL A 33 23.72 54.42 -19.68
C VAL A 33 25.04 54.38 -20.42
N GLY A 34 25.15 55.14 -21.50
CA GLY A 34 26.36 55.26 -22.31
C GLY A 34 26.75 56.70 -22.59
N THR A 35 27.98 56.91 -23.04
CA THR A 35 28.46 58.21 -23.51
C THR A 35 28.75 58.13 -25.02
N LEU A 36 27.99 58.89 -25.81
CA LEU A 36 28.16 59.05 -27.25
C LEU A 36 29.11 60.21 -27.56
N LYS A 37 30.09 59.94 -28.41
CA LYS A 37 31.04 60.92 -28.92
C LYS A 37 31.09 60.81 -30.44
N GLY A 38 31.15 61.96 -31.11
CA GLY A 38 31.36 62.01 -32.55
C GLY A 38 32.80 61.66 -32.94
N ALA A 39 33.08 61.56 -34.24
CA ALA A 39 34.41 61.27 -34.78
C ALA A 39 35.49 62.30 -34.38
N ASN A 40 35.07 63.52 -34.02
CA ASN A 40 35.93 64.59 -33.49
C ASN A 40 36.23 64.45 -31.98
N GLY A 41 35.72 63.40 -31.32
CA GLY A 41 35.87 63.15 -29.88
C GLY A 41 34.98 64.01 -28.98
N LEU A 42 34.14 64.89 -29.55
CA LEU A 42 33.22 65.75 -28.79
C LEU A 42 31.90 65.01 -28.48
N PRO A 43 31.25 65.31 -27.35
CA PRO A 43 29.97 64.72 -26.99
C PRO A 43 28.88 65.09 -28.00
N ILE A 44 28.05 64.12 -28.36
CA ILE A 44 26.84 64.34 -29.18
C ILE A 44 25.73 64.88 -28.27
N ASN A 45 24.90 65.78 -28.79
CA ASN A 45 23.74 66.35 -28.09
C ASN A 45 22.54 66.41 -29.01
N GLY A 46 21.34 66.20 -28.46
CA GLY A 46 20.08 66.18 -29.20
C GLY A 46 19.50 64.78 -29.36
N PRO A 47 18.32 64.67 -29.97
CA PRO A 47 17.67 63.37 -30.20
C PRO A 47 18.46 62.57 -31.24
N VAL A 48 18.67 61.29 -30.96
CA VAL A 48 19.25 60.30 -31.88
C VAL A 48 18.35 59.07 -31.95
N ASP A 49 18.27 58.42 -33.10
CA ASP A 49 17.56 57.15 -33.24
C ASP A 49 18.42 55.99 -32.75
N VAL A 50 17.89 55.17 -31.83
CA VAL A 50 18.65 54.12 -31.16
C VAL A 50 18.05 52.75 -31.45
N GLN A 51 18.87 51.85 -31.98
CA GLN A 51 18.54 50.44 -32.11
C GLN A 51 19.60 49.60 -31.40
N ILE A 52 19.16 48.47 -30.84
CA ILE A 52 20.05 47.54 -30.15
C ILE A 52 19.87 46.12 -30.68
N ALA A 53 20.96 45.36 -30.66
CA ALA A 53 20.93 43.93 -30.93
C ALA A 53 21.86 43.18 -29.98
N LEU A 54 21.43 41.99 -29.55
CA LEU A 54 22.22 41.07 -28.74
C LEU A 54 22.85 40.00 -29.62
N PHE A 55 24.10 39.64 -29.32
CA PHE A 55 24.89 38.68 -30.07
C PHE A 55 25.61 37.67 -29.17
N THR A 56 25.88 36.50 -29.74
CA THR A 56 26.61 35.41 -29.06
C THR A 56 28.14 35.61 -28.99
N ALA A 57 28.69 36.60 -29.70
CA ALA A 57 30.12 36.89 -29.72
C ALA A 57 30.42 38.40 -29.94
N GLN A 58 31.59 38.84 -29.48
CA GLN A 58 32.06 40.23 -29.60
C GLN A 58 32.19 40.70 -31.06
N THR A 59 32.64 39.79 -31.94
CA THR A 59 32.77 39.98 -33.38
C THR A 59 32.19 38.76 -34.09
N GLY A 60 31.37 38.94 -35.13
CA GLY A 60 30.64 37.84 -35.76
C GLY A 60 29.48 37.33 -34.90
N GLY A 61 29.27 36.02 -34.81
CA GLY A 61 28.18 35.43 -34.01
C GLY A 61 26.78 35.65 -34.59
N SER A 62 25.78 34.97 -34.01
CA SER A 62 24.38 35.13 -34.41
C SER A 62 23.71 36.23 -33.59
N SER A 63 22.86 37.04 -34.22
CA SER A 63 21.95 37.93 -33.50
C SER A 63 20.86 37.06 -32.85
N ILE A 64 20.66 37.27 -31.55
CA ILE A 64 19.72 36.48 -30.73
C ILE A 64 18.54 37.32 -30.23
N TYR A 65 18.62 38.65 -30.36
CA TYR A 65 17.55 39.60 -30.06
C TYR A 65 17.87 40.93 -30.74
N ALA A 66 16.83 41.67 -31.13
CA ALA A 66 16.94 43.02 -31.64
C ALA A 66 15.73 43.84 -31.18
N GLU A 67 15.95 45.11 -30.88
CA GLU A 67 14.92 46.04 -30.43
C GLU A 67 15.20 47.43 -30.98
N ASP A 68 14.15 48.05 -31.48
CA ASP A 68 14.14 49.45 -31.85
C ASP A 68 13.68 50.27 -30.64
N ILE A 69 14.59 51.06 -30.06
CA ILE A 69 14.32 51.92 -28.91
C ILE A 69 13.67 53.24 -29.39
N GLY A 70 13.94 53.62 -30.64
CA GLY A 70 13.49 54.87 -31.23
C GLY A 70 14.29 56.10 -30.75
N LEU A 71 13.69 57.27 -30.96
CA LEU A 71 14.30 58.58 -30.65
C LEU A 71 14.59 58.74 -29.16
N THR A 72 15.88 58.85 -28.82
CA THR A 72 16.38 59.05 -27.46
C THR A 72 17.13 60.37 -27.35
N ASP A 73 16.78 61.19 -26.35
CA ASP A 73 17.48 62.44 -26.08
C ASP A 73 18.86 62.21 -25.46
N VAL A 74 19.90 62.76 -26.09
CA VAL A 74 21.28 62.73 -25.59
C VAL A 74 21.65 64.10 -25.04
N ASN A 75 22.13 64.13 -23.79
CA ASN A 75 22.56 65.37 -23.14
C ASN A 75 23.99 65.24 -22.60
N SER A 76 24.86 66.16 -23.00
CA SER A 76 26.28 66.17 -22.70
C SER A 76 26.97 64.86 -23.09
N GLY A 77 26.55 64.26 -24.21
CA GLY A 77 26.98 62.95 -24.66
C GLY A 77 26.36 61.77 -23.91
N ARG A 78 25.60 61.99 -22.82
CA ARG A 78 25.04 60.92 -22.01
C ARG A 78 23.71 60.46 -22.60
N MET A 79 23.64 59.18 -22.95
CA MET A 79 22.45 58.46 -23.39
C MET A 79 21.94 57.57 -22.24
N ASN A 80 20.62 57.49 -22.08
CA ASN A 80 19.96 56.57 -21.14
C ASN A 80 18.80 55.88 -21.84
N VAL A 81 18.88 54.57 -21.99
CA VAL A 81 17.87 53.74 -22.68
C VAL A 81 17.45 52.58 -21.79
N GLN A 82 16.26 52.05 -22.06
CA GLN A 82 15.75 50.88 -21.36
C GLN A 82 15.49 49.79 -22.41
N MET A 83 16.12 48.64 -22.21
CA MET A 83 16.10 47.51 -23.14
C MET A 83 15.18 46.40 -22.59
N GLY A 84 14.53 45.67 -23.48
CA GLY A 84 13.58 44.61 -23.17
C GLY A 84 12.18 45.13 -22.86
N ILE A 85 11.79 46.32 -23.33
CA ILE A 85 10.42 46.82 -23.15
C ILE A 85 9.51 46.22 -24.23
N ALA A 86 9.98 46.15 -25.47
CA ALA A 86 9.16 45.70 -26.60
C ALA A 86 8.76 44.23 -26.48
N ASP A 87 9.71 43.37 -26.09
CA ASP A 87 9.46 41.95 -25.81
C ASP A 87 10.33 41.49 -24.62
N PRO A 88 9.83 41.67 -23.38
CA PRO A 88 10.58 41.33 -22.18
C PRO A 88 10.94 39.83 -22.11
N SER A 89 10.08 38.95 -22.63
CA SER A 89 10.31 37.51 -22.61
C SER A 89 11.40 37.10 -23.58
N ALA A 90 11.38 37.60 -24.83
CA ALA A 90 12.44 37.33 -25.79
C ALA A 90 13.78 37.93 -25.35
N TYR A 91 13.77 39.11 -24.76
CA TYR A 91 14.96 39.77 -24.23
C TYR A 91 15.63 38.93 -23.12
N ILE A 92 14.84 38.47 -22.14
CA ILE A 92 15.34 37.60 -21.07
C ILE A 92 15.87 36.28 -21.65
N ASN A 93 15.13 35.63 -22.54
CA ASN A 93 15.58 34.39 -23.17
C ASN A 93 16.91 34.55 -23.92
N ALA A 94 17.10 35.68 -24.60
CA ALA A 94 18.35 35.98 -25.29
C ALA A 94 19.52 36.16 -24.31
N LEU A 95 19.31 36.90 -23.22
CA LEU A 95 20.30 37.05 -22.14
C LEU A 95 20.67 35.70 -21.50
N MET A 96 19.73 34.76 -21.46
CA MET A 96 19.88 33.42 -20.89
C MET A 96 20.50 32.40 -21.86
N SER A 97 20.55 32.71 -23.15
CA SER A 97 20.99 31.76 -24.18
C SER A 97 22.48 31.41 -24.12
N SER A 98 23.30 32.18 -23.41
CA SER A 98 24.75 31.97 -23.31
C SER A 98 25.33 32.58 -22.02
N ASN A 99 26.48 32.07 -21.57
CA ASN A 99 27.25 32.61 -20.44
C ASN A 99 27.84 34.01 -20.69
N THR A 100 27.84 34.51 -21.92
CA THR A 100 28.27 35.87 -22.25
C THR A 100 27.53 36.36 -23.48
N VAL A 101 26.79 37.46 -23.34
CA VAL A 101 26.04 38.10 -24.42
C VAL A 101 26.67 39.48 -24.70
N TRP A 102 26.60 39.92 -25.95
CA TRP A 102 27.21 41.16 -26.43
C TRP A 102 26.16 42.09 -27.02
N ILE A 103 26.17 43.36 -26.61
CA ILE A 103 25.27 44.40 -27.12
C ILE A 103 25.97 45.16 -28.27
N GLU A 104 25.26 45.27 -29.38
CA GLU A 104 25.55 46.17 -30.49
C GLU A 104 24.55 47.32 -30.48
N PHE A 105 25.04 48.55 -30.67
CA PHE A 105 24.21 49.74 -30.81
C PHE A 105 24.29 50.24 -32.25
N THR A 106 23.15 50.60 -32.81
CA THR A 106 23.07 51.38 -34.05
C THR A 106 22.48 52.73 -33.71
N ILE A 107 23.22 53.82 -33.99
CA ILE A 107 22.82 55.20 -33.69
C ILE A 107 22.68 55.94 -35.01
N ASP A 108 21.50 56.48 -35.32
CA ASP A 108 21.20 57.17 -36.59
C ASP A 108 21.64 56.38 -37.85
N GLY A 109 21.53 55.05 -37.79
CA GLY A 109 21.94 54.12 -38.85
C GLY A 109 23.43 53.74 -38.87
N GLU A 110 24.26 54.27 -37.96
CA GLU A 110 25.66 53.89 -37.80
C GLU A 110 25.84 52.81 -36.73
N VAL A 111 26.42 51.67 -37.11
CA VAL A 111 26.72 50.56 -36.17
C VAL A 111 27.98 50.88 -35.37
N LEU A 112 27.83 50.96 -34.05
CA LEU A 112 28.94 51.22 -33.13
C LEU A 112 29.74 49.95 -32.85
N THR A 113 31.07 50.06 -32.97
CA THR A 113 32.02 48.97 -32.68
C THR A 113 33.09 49.43 -31.68
N PRO A 114 33.62 48.53 -30.81
CA PRO A 114 33.26 47.12 -30.65
C PRO A 114 31.97 46.92 -29.81
N ARG A 115 31.36 45.74 -29.92
CA ARG A 115 30.23 45.33 -29.07
C ARG A 115 30.63 45.27 -27.60
N GLN A 116 29.68 45.55 -26.72
CA GLN A 116 29.91 45.59 -25.28
C GLN A 116 29.38 44.33 -24.61
N ALA A 117 30.19 43.73 -23.74
CA ALA A 117 29.76 42.56 -22.96
C ALA A 117 28.69 42.96 -21.94
N VAL A 118 27.65 42.14 -21.84
CA VAL A 118 26.63 42.26 -20.78
C VAL A 118 27.20 41.74 -19.47
N VAL A 119 27.31 42.61 -18.45
CA VAL A 119 27.87 42.26 -17.13
C VAL A 119 26.85 42.47 -15.99
N SER A 120 26.82 41.50 -15.06
CA SER A 120 26.13 41.35 -13.75
C SER A 120 24.70 41.86 -13.52
N VAL A 121 24.24 42.97 -14.11
CA VAL A 121 22.89 43.51 -13.84
C VAL A 121 21.78 42.64 -14.44
N PRO A 122 21.88 42.14 -15.69
CA PRO A 122 20.83 41.29 -16.24
C PRO A 122 20.87 39.86 -15.68
N TYR A 123 22.03 39.41 -15.20
CA TYR A 123 22.14 38.12 -14.51
C TYR A 123 21.44 38.09 -13.16
N ALA A 124 21.15 39.22 -12.52
CA ALA A 124 20.32 39.24 -11.31
C ALA A 124 18.86 38.80 -11.61
N LEU A 125 18.40 38.87 -12.86
CA LEU A 125 17.13 38.30 -13.30
C LEU A 125 17.09 36.77 -13.16
N LEU A 126 18.25 36.09 -13.08
CA LEU A 126 18.34 34.65 -12.79
C LEU A 126 17.72 34.27 -11.45
N ALA A 127 17.65 35.18 -10.49
CA ALA A 127 17.04 34.90 -9.20
C ALA A 127 15.54 34.58 -9.33
N TYR A 128 14.86 35.10 -10.36
CA TYR A 128 13.48 34.78 -10.67
C TYR A 128 13.28 33.32 -11.12
N ASP A 129 14.26 32.75 -11.83
CA ASP A 129 14.18 31.37 -12.33
C ASP A 129 14.73 30.34 -11.31
N SER A 130 15.30 30.80 -10.19
CA SER A 130 15.83 29.95 -9.11
C SER A 130 14.75 29.17 -8.35
N GLU A 131 13.48 29.50 -8.57
CA GLU A 131 12.31 28.80 -8.01
C GLU A 131 11.86 27.60 -8.87
N ARG A 132 12.47 27.37 -10.05
CA ARG A 132 12.11 26.26 -10.96
C ARG A 132 13.15 25.13 -10.91
N LEU A 133 12.69 23.87 -10.86
CA LEU A 133 13.53 22.68 -10.99
C LEU A 133 13.27 22.01 -12.34
N GLY A 134 14.20 22.14 -13.29
CA GLY A 134 14.04 21.58 -14.64
C GLY A 134 12.90 22.23 -15.45
N GLY A 135 12.60 23.51 -15.20
CA GLY A 135 11.53 24.27 -15.87
C GLY A 135 10.15 24.18 -15.20
N ASN A 136 9.98 23.29 -14.22
CA ASN A 136 8.71 23.07 -13.52
C ASN A 136 8.66 23.86 -12.20
N GLU A 137 7.47 24.31 -11.82
CA GLU A 137 7.25 25.07 -10.57
C GLU A 137 7.25 24.13 -9.36
N ALA A 138 7.52 24.66 -8.15
CA ALA A 138 7.50 23.85 -6.94
C ALA A 138 6.15 23.15 -6.68
N SER A 139 5.05 23.75 -7.15
CA SER A 139 3.69 23.16 -7.13
C SER A 139 3.56 21.90 -7.97
N ASP A 140 4.32 21.77 -9.07
CA ASP A 140 4.34 20.57 -9.92
C ASP A 140 4.95 19.36 -9.18
N PHE A 141 5.74 19.61 -8.14
CA PHE A 141 6.34 18.59 -7.28
C PHE A 141 5.57 18.33 -5.98
N LEU A 142 4.48 19.07 -5.71
CA LEU A 142 3.60 18.80 -4.57
C LEU A 142 2.68 17.61 -4.86
N GLN A 143 3.23 16.41 -4.86
CA GLN A 143 2.44 15.18 -4.80
C GLN A 143 2.04 14.88 -3.35
N GLN A 144 1.06 15.63 -2.83
CA GLN A 144 0.23 15.17 -1.70
C GLN A 144 -1.08 14.62 -2.25
N GLY A 145 -1.03 13.36 -2.72
CA GLY A 145 -2.20 12.65 -3.22
C GLY A 145 -1.82 11.61 -4.26
N ASN A 146 -2.62 10.54 -4.30
CA ASN A 146 -2.46 9.34 -5.12
C ASN A 146 -1.75 9.57 -6.47
N VAL A 147 -0.73 8.76 -6.74
CA VAL A 147 -0.10 8.70 -8.07
C VAL A 147 -1.09 8.03 -9.03
N ASN A 148 -1.65 8.80 -9.96
CA ASN A 148 -2.45 8.24 -11.05
C ASN A 148 -1.49 7.86 -12.19
N ILE A 149 -1.23 6.56 -12.36
CA ILE A 149 -0.37 6.05 -13.42
C ILE A 149 -1.26 5.65 -14.58
N GLU A 150 -1.20 6.39 -15.68
CA GLU A 150 -1.84 5.99 -16.92
C GLU A 150 -0.99 4.91 -17.60
N GLY A 151 -1.47 3.67 -17.59
CA GLY A 151 -0.78 2.52 -18.18
C GLY A 151 -0.21 1.57 -17.13
N SER A 152 0.96 1.01 -17.40
CA SER A 152 1.55 -0.06 -16.59
C SER A 152 2.79 0.37 -15.81
N VAL A 153 3.01 -0.23 -14.65
CA VAL A 153 4.26 -0.12 -13.90
C VAL A 153 5.15 -1.31 -14.25
N SER A 154 6.39 -1.03 -14.63
CA SER A 154 7.40 -2.05 -14.92
C SER A 154 8.66 -1.79 -14.11
N ILE A 155 9.25 -2.85 -13.56
CA ILE A 155 10.55 -2.82 -12.89
C ILE A 155 11.52 -3.62 -13.74
N ASN A 156 12.61 -2.99 -14.19
CA ASN A 156 13.65 -3.65 -14.98
C ASN A 156 13.11 -4.37 -16.23
N GLY A 157 12.14 -3.75 -16.92
CA GLY A 157 11.49 -4.31 -18.11
C GLY A 157 10.39 -5.35 -17.84
N THR A 158 10.22 -5.78 -16.60
CA THR A 158 9.15 -6.72 -16.21
C THR A 158 7.94 -5.93 -15.73
N GLN A 159 6.79 -6.14 -16.37
CA GLN A 159 5.53 -5.52 -15.94
C GLN A 159 5.14 -6.08 -14.57
N VAL A 160 4.87 -5.19 -13.61
CA VAL A 160 4.43 -5.56 -12.25
C VAL A 160 3.01 -5.10 -11.96
N ILE A 161 2.52 -4.06 -12.66
CA ILE A 161 1.12 -3.62 -12.64
C ILE A 161 0.72 -3.36 -14.10
N ASN A 162 -0.37 -3.96 -14.59
CA ASN A 162 -0.84 -3.75 -15.95
C ASN A 162 -1.64 -2.44 -16.11
N SER A 163 -2.05 -2.13 -17.34
CA SER A 163 -2.84 -0.93 -17.69
C SER A 163 -4.22 -0.83 -17.04
N SER A 164 -4.70 -1.92 -16.44
CA SER A 164 -5.96 -1.97 -15.68
C SER A 164 -5.73 -1.83 -14.18
N GLY A 165 -4.50 -1.55 -13.73
CA GLY A 165 -4.14 -1.45 -12.31
C GLY A 165 -3.98 -2.80 -11.59
N MET A 166 -4.01 -3.91 -12.33
CA MET A 166 -3.88 -5.26 -11.76
C MET A 166 -2.42 -5.65 -11.62
N TRP A 167 -2.05 -6.28 -10.50
CA TRP A 167 -0.71 -6.81 -10.33
C TRP A 167 -0.48 -8.00 -11.28
N VAL A 168 0.65 -8.00 -12.00
CA VAL A 168 1.02 -9.01 -13.01
C VAL A 168 2.48 -9.49 -12.89
N GLY A 169 3.16 -9.14 -11.79
CA GLY A 169 4.48 -9.70 -11.49
C GLY A 169 4.42 -11.22 -11.31
N GLY A 170 5.50 -11.95 -11.54
CA GLY A 170 5.57 -13.37 -11.19
C GLY A 170 5.55 -13.58 -9.66
N GLY A 171 4.93 -14.68 -9.22
CA GLY A 171 4.80 -15.18 -7.84
C GLY A 171 5.39 -14.33 -6.71
N MET A 172 4.52 -13.64 -5.94
CA MET A 172 4.93 -12.97 -4.71
C MET A 172 5.32 -14.01 -3.65
N ASN A 173 6.62 -14.28 -3.51
CA ASN A 173 7.19 -14.82 -2.28
C ASN A 173 7.31 -13.70 -1.23
N SER A 174 6.18 -13.28 -0.65
CA SER A 174 6.11 -12.54 0.61
C SER A 174 4.67 -12.42 1.09
N GLY A 175 4.39 -12.93 2.29
CA GLY A 175 3.06 -13.01 2.91
C GLY A 175 2.31 -11.68 3.04
N GLY A 176 1.57 -11.34 1.99
CA GLY A 176 0.69 -10.18 1.94
C GLY A 176 0.15 -9.99 0.53
N ILE A 177 -0.89 -10.75 0.16
CA ILE A 177 -1.63 -10.55 -1.08
C ILE A 177 -2.33 -9.19 -1.02
N GLY A 178 -1.72 -8.15 -1.58
CA GLY A 178 -2.29 -6.87 -2.07
C GLY A 178 -3.21 -6.06 -1.13
N PRO A 179 -3.54 -4.80 -1.47
CA PRO A 179 -4.57 -4.05 -0.78
C PRO A 179 -5.94 -4.66 -1.12
N LYS A 180 -6.37 -5.66 -0.34
CA LYS A 180 -7.73 -6.22 -0.40
C LYS A 180 -8.68 -5.13 0.07
N THR A 181 -9.48 -4.56 -0.84
CA THR A 181 -10.57 -3.65 -0.47
C THR A 181 -11.40 -4.31 0.62
N ALA A 182 -11.60 -3.62 1.75
CA ALA A 182 -12.40 -4.10 2.85
C ALA A 182 -13.85 -4.41 2.37
N THR A 183 -14.12 -5.67 2.06
CA THR A 183 -15.46 -6.18 1.81
C THR A 183 -16.17 -6.39 3.15
N ASN A 184 -17.51 -6.37 3.18
CA ASN A 184 -18.30 -6.72 4.36
C ASN A 184 -18.95 -8.10 4.15
N PRO A 185 -18.70 -9.12 4.99
CA PRO A 185 -17.79 -9.10 6.14
C PRO A 185 -16.32 -8.94 5.75
N HIS A 186 -15.52 -8.37 6.66
CA HIS A 186 -14.07 -8.34 6.48
C HIS A 186 -13.56 -9.78 6.50
N MET A 187 -12.74 -10.11 5.51
CA MET A 187 -12.18 -11.44 5.34
C MET A 187 -10.78 -11.35 4.76
N ALA A 188 -9.91 -12.25 5.22
CA ALA A 188 -8.59 -12.46 4.66
C ALA A 188 -8.27 -13.95 4.68
N MET A 189 -7.67 -14.44 3.61
CA MET A 189 -7.10 -15.78 3.53
C MET A 189 -5.69 -15.67 2.95
N GLY A 190 -4.82 -16.60 3.29
CA GLY A 190 -3.46 -16.59 2.78
C GLY A 190 -2.63 -17.81 3.16
N VAL A 191 -1.43 -17.81 2.60
CA VAL A 191 -0.35 -18.76 2.89
C VAL A 191 0.76 -17.97 3.56
N GLN A 192 1.22 -18.43 4.72
CA GLN A 192 2.37 -17.87 5.41
C GLN A 192 3.56 -18.81 5.22
N SER A 193 4.59 -18.35 4.52
CA SER A 193 5.89 -19.02 4.43
C SER A 193 7.02 -17.97 4.43
N PRO A 194 8.10 -18.16 5.21
CA PRO A 194 8.26 -19.24 6.19
C PRO A 194 7.43 -18.98 7.46
N VAL A 195 7.17 -20.03 8.24
CA VAL A 195 6.41 -19.99 9.49
C VAL A 195 6.84 -21.13 10.42
N CYS A 196 6.58 -20.99 11.71
CA CYS A 196 7.07 -21.90 12.75
C CYS A 196 8.61 -22.07 12.73
N THR A 197 9.35 -21.02 12.36
CA THR A 197 10.74 -21.15 11.86
C THR A 197 11.78 -21.52 12.93
N SER A 198 11.44 -21.37 14.20
CA SER A 198 12.33 -21.61 15.32
C SER A 198 11.95 -22.87 16.09
N ASN A 199 12.96 -23.64 16.49
CA ASN A 199 12.85 -24.82 17.34
C ASN A 199 12.73 -24.50 18.86
N SER A 200 12.42 -23.26 19.22
CA SER A 200 12.26 -22.84 20.61
C SER A 200 10.82 -23.01 21.05
N SER A 201 10.60 -23.67 22.20
CA SER A 201 9.29 -23.82 22.83
C SER A 201 8.64 -22.50 23.30
N LEU A 202 9.32 -21.36 23.14
CA LEU A 202 8.82 -20.04 23.50
C LEU A 202 8.59 -19.12 22.30
N ALA A 203 8.93 -19.59 21.09
CA ALA A 203 8.91 -18.73 19.93
C ALA A 203 7.53 -18.64 19.31
N VAL A 204 7.21 -17.41 18.90
CA VAL A 204 5.92 -17.03 18.32
C VAL A 204 6.19 -16.41 16.98
N ASP A 205 5.56 -16.95 15.94
CA ASP A 205 5.58 -16.38 14.61
C ASP A 205 4.32 -15.55 14.38
N TRP A 206 4.49 -14.47 13.62
CA TRP A 206 3.44 -13.47 13.42
C TRP A 206 2.83 -13.58 12.03
N ILE A 207 1.53 -13.81 11.96
CA ILE A 207 0.75 -13.72 10.73
C ILE A 207 0.14 -12.32 10.66
N ARG A 208 0.32 -11.63 9.53
CA ARG A 208 -0.33 -10.34 9.24
C ARG A 208 -1.46 -10.58 8.24
N TYR A 209 -2.64 -10.02 8.52
CA TYR A 209 -3.81 -10.29 7.67
C TYR A 209 -3.83 -9.51 6.34
N GLY A 210 -2.96 -8.50 6.18
CA GLY A 210 -2.98 -7.60 5.03
C GLY A 210 -4.13 -6.58 5.03
N ILE A 211 -5.08 -6.71 5.96
CA ILE A 211 -6.18 -5.77 6.23
C ILE A 211 -6.27 -5.47 7.73
N ASN A 212 -6.97 -4.38 8.08
CA ASN A 212 -7.38 -4.12 9.45
C ASN A 212 -8.85 -4.55 9.62
N PHE A 213 -9.09 -5.54 10.47
CA PHE A 213 -10.45 -5.91 10.86
C PHE A 213 -11.04 -4.87 11.83
N PRO A 214 -12.37 -4.68 11.85
CA PRO A 214 -13.02 -3.78 12.80
C PRO A 214 -12.97 -4.27 14.25
N GLN A 215 -12.74 -5.58 14.43
CA GLN A 215 -12.54 -6.24 15.72
C GLN A 215 -11.64 -7.46 15.51
N THR A 216 -11.14 -8.05 16.59
CA THR A 216 -10.37 -9.30 16.54
C THR A 216 -11.08 -10.36 15.68
N PRO A 217 -10.45 -10.83 14.59
CA PRO A 217 -11.07 -11.82 13.71
C PRO A 217 -11.10 -13.21 14.33
N ILE A 218 -11.98 -14.06 13.81
CA ILE A 218 -11.92 -15.50 14.00
C ILE A 218 -10.96 -16.08 12.98
N PHE A 219 -10.15 -17.03 13.41
CA PHE A 219 -9.01 -17.56 12.66
C PHE A 219 -9.05 -19.08 12.66
N ALA A 220 -8.77 -19.68 11.52
CA ALA A 220 -8.54 -21.11 11.38
C ALA A 220 -7.38 -21.35 10.42
N SER A 221 -6.67 -22.46 10.64
CA SER A 221 -5.44 -22.73 9.91
C SER A 221 -5.11 -24.21 9.80
N THR A 222 -4.22 -24.54 8.87
CA THR A 222 -3.65 -25.87 8.72
C THR A 222 -2.20 -25.79 8.29
N ILE A 223 -1.41 -26.73 8.80
CA ILE A 223 0.00 -26.92 8.51
C ILE A 223 0.16 -27.48 7.09
N ASP A 224 1.09 -26.89 6.35
CA ASP A 224 1.63 -27.39 5.10
C ASP A 224 2.99 -28.04 5.33
N GLU A 225 3.12 -29.29 4.88
CA GLU A 225 4.36 -30.06 4.94
C GLU A 225 4.70 -30.63 3.56
N SER A 226 4.53 -29.78 2.54
CA SER A 226 4.66 -30.20 1.14
C SER A 226 6.08 -30.33 0.61
N LEU A 227 7.07 -29.78 1.31
CA LEU A 227 8.47 -29.89 0.91
C LEU A 227 9.10 -31.18 1.43
N ASP A 228 8.89 -31.55 2.70
CA ASP A 228 9.61 -32.68 3.29
C ASP A 228 8.80 -33.61 4.22
N ASP A 229 7.55 -33.29 4.55
CA ASP A 229 6.69 -34.12 5.41
C ASP A 229 7.31 -34.41 6.79
N SER A 230 8.17 -33.52 7.29
CA SER A 230 8.97 -33.74 8.50
C SER A 230 8.83 -32.65 9.58
N GLY A 231 7.95 -31.68 9.36
CA GLY A 231 7.71 -30.55 10.25
C GLY A 231 6.56 -30.74 11.24
N ALA A 232 5.95 -29.61 11.60
CA ALA A 232 5.02 -29.46 12.71
C ALA A 232 3.82 -30.42 12.64
N THR A 233 3.29 -30.76 13.82
CA THR A 233 2.08 -31.59 13.96
C THR A 233 0.93 -30.84 14.61
N TRP A 234 1.22 -29.72 15.29
CA TRP A 234 0.18 -28.82 15.79
C TRP A 234 0.60 -27.36 15.69
N CYS A 235 -0.40 -26.52 15.54
CA CYS A 235 -0.29 -25.07 15.68
C CYS A 235 -1.41 -24.59 16.59
N ARG A 236 -1.11 -23.58 17.40
CA ARG A 236 -2.10 -22.90 18.23
C ARG A 236 -1.84 -21.41 18.25
N LEU A 237 -2.85 -20.67 18.65
CA LEU A 237 -2.76 -19.24 18.83
C LEU A 237 -2.15 -18.95 20.21
N GLU A 238 -0.97 -18.33 20.22
CA GLU A 238 -0.14 -18.17 21.42
C GLU A 238 -0.14 -16.73 21.97
N LYS A 239 -0.33 -15.72 21.10
CA LYS A 239 -0.31 -14.30 21.49
C LYS A 239 -1.45 -13.52 20.88
N SER A 240 -1.84 -12.48 21.62
CA SER A 240 -3.02 -11.65 21.39
C SER A 240 -3.30 -11.35 19.93
N LEU A 241 -4.55 -11.60 19.58
CA LEU A 241 -5.17 -11.21 18.33
C LEU A 241 -5.36 -9.70 18.28
N LEU A 242 -4.53 -9.04 17.48
CA LEU A 242 -4.81 -7.67 17.07
C LEU A 242 -5.71 -7.69 15.85
N THR A 243 -6.29 -6.54 15.52
CA THR A 243 -7.13 -6.37 14.34
C THR A 243 -6.39 -6.58 13.01
N ASN A 244 -5.06 -6.63 13.02
CA ASN A 244 -4.24 -6.70 11.81
C ASN A 244 -3.19 -7.83 11.81
N ARG A 245 -3.02 -8.53 12.94
CA ARG A 245 -2.07 -9.64 13.08
C ARG A 245 -2.42 -10.56 14.25
N LEU A 246 -1.85 -11.76 14.24
CA LEU A 246 -1.86 -12.68 15.37
C LEU A 246 -0.50 -13.33 15.57
N GLY A 247 -0.28 -13.89 16.77
CA GLY A 247 0.89 -14.71 17.07
C GLY A 247 0.51 -16.18 17.21
N ILE A 248 1.16 -17.04 16.44
CA ILE A 248 1.01 -18.50 16.48
C ILE A 248 2.27 -19.17 17.00
N ARG A 249 2.09 -20.38 17.53
CA ARG A 249 3.16 -21.28 17.92
C ARG A 249 2.87 -22.69 17.43
N CYS A 250 3.95 -23.39 17.09
CA CYS A 250 3.94 -24.76 16.57
C CYS A 250 4.98 -25.60 17.34
N ASP A 251 4.91 -26.93 17.27
CA ASP A 251 5.90 -27.83 17.88
C ASP A 251 7.21 -27.97 17.10
N GLY A 252 7.22 -27.61 15.82
CA GLY A 252 8.37 -27.74 14.96
C GLY A 252 8.34 -26.73 13.82
N GLN A 253 9.34 -26.82 12.94
CA GLN A 253 9.35 -26.08 11.68
C GLN A 253 8.21 -26.56 10.80
N SER A 254 7.64 -25.65 10.00
CA SER A 254 6.64 -26.00 9.00
C SER A 254 7.01 -25.34 7.68
N ASP A 255 6.69 -25.99 6.56
CA ASP A 255 7.00 -25.46 5.24
C ASP A 255 6.18 -24.19 4.97
N SER A 256 4.90 -24.26 5.32
CA SER A 256 4.01 -23.12 5.31
C SER A 256 2.80 -23.34 6.22
N LEU A 257 1.98 -22.30 6.35
CA LEU A 257 0.72 -22.37 7.05
C LEU A 257 -0.36 -21.71 6.22
N HIS A 258 -1.39 -22.47 5.90
CA HIS A 258 -2.56 -21.99 5.18
C HIS A 258 -3.60 -21.52 6.19
N TRP A 259 -4.18 -20.34 5.97
CA TRP A 259 -5.05 -19.72 6.96
C TRP A 259 -6.22 -18.94 6.36
N MET A 260 -7.27 -18.86 7.16
CA MET A 260 -8.45 -18.04 6.93
C MET A 260 -8.78 -17.23 8.18
N ALA A 261 -9.11 -15.96 7.98
CA ALA A 261 -9.58 -15.03 8.99
C ALA A 261 -10.86 -14.33 8.53
N ILE A 262 -11.87 -14.25 9.40
CA ILE A 262 -13.15 -13.62 9.12
C ILE A 262 -13.62 -12.82 10.34
N GLN A 263 -14.29 -11.69 10.07
CA GLN A 263 -14.95 -10.91 11.11
C GLN A 263 -15.95 -11.79 11.89
N PRO A 264 -15.97 -11.76 13.24
CA PRO A 264 -16.96 -12.48 14.03
C PRO A 264 -18.38 -12.02 13.68
N GLY A 265 -19.34 -12.95 13.74
CA GLY A 265 -20.75 -12.67 13.51
C GLY A 265 -21.44 -13.68 12.59
N VAL A 266 -22.69 -13.37 12.24
CA VAL A 266 -23.50 -14.10 11.27
C VAL A 266 -23.49 -13.32 9.96
N HIS A 267 -23.11 -13.99 8.88
CA HIS A 267 -22.91 -13.41 7.57
C HIS A 267 -23.66 -14.20 6.49
N THR A 268 -23.94 -13.53 5.38
CA THR A 268 -24.41 -14.17 4.15
C THR A 268 -23.42 -13.84 3.04
N ILE A 269 -22.81 -14.87 2.45
CA ILE A 269 -21.82 -14.74 1.39
C ILE A 269 -22.22 -15.68 0.27
N SER A 270 -22.28 -15.18 -0.98
CA SER A 270 -22.74 -15.98 -2.13
C SER A 270 -24.09 -16.69 -1.88
N GLY A 271 -25.00 -16.00 -1.18
CA GLY A 271 -26.33 -16.52 -0.80
C GLY A 271 -26.33 -17.60 0.29
N LYS A 272 -25.18 -17.94 0.86
CA LYS A 272 -24.99 -19.01 1.85
C LYS A 272 -24.62 -18.44 3.22
N LYS A 273 -25.02 -19.13 4.28
CA LYS A 273 -24.74 -18.72 5.67
C LYS A 273 -23.29 -19.02 6.02
N VAL A 274 -22.66 -18.06 6.70
CA VAL A 274 -21.36 -18.21 7.35
C VAL A 274 -21.48 -17.61 8.75
N ILE A 275 -21.10 -18.36 9.78
CA ILE A 275 -21.06 -17.88 11.16
C ILE A 275 -19.65 -18.08 11.70
N ALA A 276 -19.08 -17.03 12.26
CA ALA A 276 -17.77 -17.07 12.88
C ALA A 276 -17.87 -16.64 14.34
N GLY A 277 -17.34 -17.46 15.25
CA GLY A 277 -17.36 -17.17 16.67
C GLY A 277 -16.12 -17.63 17.42
N ARG A 278 -16.01 -17.12 18.65
CA ARG A 278 -15.02 -17.53 19.65
C ARG A 278 -15.79 -18.09 20.83
N PHE A 279 -15.57 -19.36 21.15
CA PHE A 279 -16.17 -20.04 22.29
C PHE A 279 -15.24 -19.95 23.49
N THR A 280 -15.79 -19.55 24.64
CA THR A 280 -15.08 -19.40 25.92
C THR A 280 -16.00 -19.85 27.05
N LYS A 281 -15.42 -20.35 28.15
CA LYS A 281 -16.17 -20.63 29.37
C LYS A 281 -15.79 -19.62 30.46
N SER A 282 -16.79 -19.19 31.23
CA SER A 282 -16.55 -18.24 32.31
C SER A 282 -15.82 -18.93 33.45
N GLY A 283 -14.56 -18.52 33.70
CA GLY A 283 -13.74 -19.05 34.80
C GLY A 283 -13.31 -20.51 34.64
N ALA A 284 -13.34 -21.04 33.41
CA ALA A 284 -12.91 -22.41 33.12
C ALA A 284 -12.41 -22.53 31.68
N ASP A 285 -11.57 -23.51 31.45
CA ASP A 285 -11.08 -23.84 30.10
C ASP A 285 -12.15 -24.57 29.29
N VAL A 286 -12.02 -24.47 27.98
CA VAL A 286 -12.69 -25.35 27.02
C VAL A 286 -12.00 -26.71 27.07
N VAL A 287 -12.78 -27.77 27.26
CA VAL A 287 -12.30 -29.15 27.43
C VAL A 287 -13.08 -30.11 26.53
N THR A 288 -12.60 -31.36 26.47
CA THR A 288 -13.28 -32.43 25.73
C THR A 288 -14.75 -32.59 26.14
N SER A 289 -15.62 -32.77 25.15
CA SER A 289 -17.09 -32.88 25.23
C SER A 289 -17.86 -31.59 25.48
N ASP A 290 -17.19 -30.44 25.62
CA ASP A 290 -17.89 -29.15 25.60
C ASP A 290 -18.64 -28.97 24.27
N THR A 291 -19.83 -28.37 24.34
CA THR A 291 -20.71 -28.15 23.17
C THR A 291 -20.69 -26.69 22.77
N VAL A 292 -20.40 -26.44 21.50
CA VAL A 292 -20.47 -25.11 20.88
C VAL A 292 -21.82 -24.99 20.18
N PHE A 293 -22.63 -24.01 20.58
CA PHE A 293 -23.91 -23.72 19.96
C PHE A 293 -23.80 -22.60 18.93
N PHE A 294 -24.41 -22.80 17.77
CA PHE A 294 -24.54 -21.74 16.78
C PHE A 294 -25.61 -20.73 17.23
N PRO A 295 -25.36 -19.42 17.10
CA PRO A 295 -26.35 -18.39 17.43
C PRO A 295 -27.56 -18.40 16.48
N GLN A 296 -27.47 -19.10 15.34
CA GLN A 296 -28.56 -19.36 14.42
C GLN A 296 -28.44 -20.78 13.86
N LEU A 297 -29.58 -21.44 13.65
CA LEU A 297 -29.62 -22.75 13.02
C LEU A 297 -29.20 -22.67 11.54
N PHE A 298 -28.46 -23.68 11.09
CA PHE A 298 -28.27 -23.96 9.67
C PHE A 298 -29.42 -24.83 9.13
N ASN A 299 -29.60 -24.87 7.82
CA ASN A 299 -30.62 -25.72 7.19
C ASN A 299 -30.18 -27.19 7.11
N ALA A 300 -28.88 -27.43 7.13
CA ALA A 300 -28.24 -28.74 7.21
C ALA A 300 -26.97 -28.62 8.07
N PRO A 301 -26.38 -29.72 8.58
CA PRO A 301 -25.09 -29.67 9.25
C PRO A 301 -24.04 -28.91 8.42
N PRO A 302 -23.42 -27.84 8.95
CA PRO A 302 -22.47 -27.02 8.21
C PRO A 302 -21.07 -27.66 8.14
N VAL A 303 -20.25 -27.15 7.24
CA VAL A 303 -18.79 -27.28 7.31
C VAL A 303 -18.31 -26.43 8.48
N VAL A 304 -17.41 -26.97 9.30
CA VAL A 304 -16.90 -26.33 10.52
C VAL A 304 -15.38 -26.43 10.54
N LEU A 305 -14.72 -25.28 10.66
CA LEU A 305 -13.30 -25.16 10.93
C LEU A 305 -13.10 -24.72 12.38
N ILE A 306 -12.09 -25.25 13.07
CA ILE A 306 -11.76 -24.86 14.44
C ILE A 306 -10.26 -24.61 14.62
N PHE A 307 -9.91 -23.81 15.64
CA PHE A 307 -8.51 -23.56 15.99
C PHE A 307 -8.37 -23.25 17.49
N PRO A 308 -7.35 -23.81 18.18
CA PRO A 308 -7.18 -23.61 19.61
C PRO A 308 -6.55 -22.24 19.90
N ASP A 309 -7.10 -21.55 20.89
CA ASP A 309 -6.63 -20.26 21.37
C ASP A 309 -6.22 -20.37 22.84
N VAL A 310 -4.92 -20.19 23.08
CA VAL A 310 -4.29 -20.11 24.41
C VAL A 310 -3.58 -18.76 24.60
N SER A 311 -3.97 -17.74 23.85
CA SER A 311 -3.32 -16.44 23.90
C SER A 311 -3.45 -15.66 25.22
N PRO A 312 -4.45 -15.90 26.08
CA PRO A 312 -4.52 -15.25 27.39
C PRO A 312 -3.30 -15.49 28.27
N ASP A 313 -2.80 -16.72 28.36
CA ASP A 313 -1.71 -17.07 29.28
C ASP A 313 -0.59 -17.94 28.66
N SER A 314 -0.76 -18.34 27.38
CA SER A 314 0.15 -19.23 26.64
C SER A 314 0.25 -20.65 27.24
N SER A 315 -0.77 -21.08 27.99
CA SER A 315 -0.86 -22.38 28.65
C SER A 315 -2.03 -23.20 28.12
N GLY A 316 -1.94 -24.53 28.25
CA GLY A 316 -3.03 -25.43 27.89
C GLY A 316 -2.78 -26.27 26.65
N GLY A 317 -3.87 -26.73 26.05
CA GLY A 317 -3.91 -27.68 24.94
C GLY A 317 -3.24 -27.20 23.66
N THR A 318 -3.02 -28.14 22.76
CA THR A 318 -2.39 -27.93 21.45
C THR A 318 -3.23 -28.46 20.31
N ILE A 319 -4.09 -29.44 20.60
CA ILE A 319 -4.82 -30.21 19.62
C ILE A 319 -6.31 -30.11 19.91
N VAL A 320 -7.06 -29.76 18.87
CA VAL A 320 -8.52 -29.78 18.88
C VAL A 320 -9.06 -30.53 17.67
N ARG A 321 -10.20 -31.19 17.86
CA ARG A 321 -10.99 -31.77 16.76
C ARG A 321 -12.47 -31.73 17.09
N ILE A 322 -13.30 -31.84 16.07
CA ILE A 322 -14.75 -32.01 16.25
C ILE A 322 -15.00 -33.47 16.61
N ILE A 323 -15.85 -33.72 17.60
CA ILE A 323 -16.28 -35.08 17.97
C ILE A 323 -17.79 -35.28 17.85
N GLY A 324 -18.19 -36.52 17.60
CA GLY A 324 -19.61 -36.87 17.46
C GLY A 324 -20.22 -36.28 16.19
N ASN A 325 -21.52 -35.94 16.22
CA ASN A 325 -22.20 -35.38 15.06
C ASN A 325 -22.20 -33.84 15.10
N VAL A 326 -21.87 -33.22 13.97
CA VAL A 326 -22.23 -31.81 13.73
C VAL A 326 -23.72 -31.75 13.42
N THR A 327 -24.45 -30.93 14.18
CA THR A 327 -25.88 -30.71 13.99
C THR A 327 -26.12 -29.35 13.32
N THR A 328 -27.37 -29.05 12.98
CA THR A 328 -27.75 -27.72 12.51
C THR A 328 -27.59 -26.62 13.58
N GLY A 329 -27.48 -26.99 14.86
CA GLY A 329 -27.43 -26.05 15.98
C GLY A 329 -26.11 -26.01 16.74
N GLY A 330 -25.14 -26.88 16.42
CA GLY A 330 -23.86 -26.91 17.11
C GLY A 330 -23.06 -28.19 16.90
N PHE A 331 -21.93 -28.26 17.57
CA PHE A 331 -20.99 -29.38 17.53
C PHE A 331 -20.29 -29.56 18.89
N GLN A 332 -19.68 -30.73 19.11
CA GLN A 332 -18.85 -30.99 20.29
C GLN A 332 -17.37 -30.95 19.92
N VAL A 333 -16.54 -30.55 20.88
CA VAL A 333 -15.09 -30.44 20.70
C VAL A 333 -14.35 -31.46 21.57
N TYR A 334 -13.28 -32.02 21.04
CA TYR A 334 -12.21 -32.65 21.81
C TYR A 334 -11.06 -31.64 21.94
N ALA A 335 -10.47 -31.58 23.13
CA ALA A 335 -9.23 -30.86 23.41
C ALA A 335 -8.30 -31.78 24.21
N ASP A 336 -7.03 -31.86 23.82
CA ASP A 336 -6.00 -32.71 24.46
C ASP A 336 -5.70 -32.28 25.91
N SER A 337 -5.84 -30.99 26.18
CA SER A 337 -5.87 -30.37 27.51
C SER A 337 -6.84 -29.18 27.48
N GLY A 338 -7.08 -28.53 28.61
CA GLY A 338 -7.84 -27.28 28.66
C GLY A 338 -7.22 -26.21 27.76
N ILE A 339 -8.03 -25.54 26.95
CA ILE A 339 -7.65 -24.34 26.17
C ILE A 339 -8.50 -23.16 26.61
N ASP A 340 -7.96 -21.95 26.57
CA ASP A 340 -8.70 -20.75 27.02
C ASP A 340 -9.93 -20.46 26.15
N ALA A 341 -9.79 -20.68 24.84
CA ALA A 341 -10.86 -20.45 23.89
C ALA A 341 -10.74 -21.35 22.66
N LEU A 342 -11.86 -21.45 21.93
CA LEU A 342 -11.92 -22.12 20.63
C LEU A 342 -12.41 -21.13 19.58
N HIS A 343 -11.58 -20.87 18.57
CA HIS A 343 -12.02 -20.21 17.36
C HIS A 343 -12.78 -21.19 16.49
N TRP A 344 -13.91 -20.77 15.93
CA TRP A 344 -14.69 -21.62 15.03
C TRP A 344 -15.37 -20.83 13.91
N ILE A 345 -15.36 -21.41 12.71
CA ILE A 345 -16.03 -20.88 11.52
C ILE A 345 -16.94 -21.98 10.98
N ALA A 346 -18.24 -21.75 10.96
CA ALA A 346 -19.24 -22.65 10.40
C ALA A 346 -19.86 -22.05 9.13
N MET A 347 -20.00 -22.83 8.07
CA MET A 347 -20.57 -22.36 6.81
C MET A 347 -21.37 -23.45 6.10
N ASP A 348 -22.40 -23.06 5.34
CA ASP A 348 -23.05 -24.00 4.42
C ASP A 348 -22.00 -24.60 3.45
N ALA A 349 -22.21 -25.84 3.00
CA ALA A 349 -21.32 -26.43 2.02
C ALA A 349 -21.48 -25.77 0.63
N GLY A 350 -20.40 -25.72 -0.13
CA GLY A 350 -20.39 -25.29 -1.53
C GLY A 350 -19.38 -24.20 -1.85
N GLU A 351 -19.54 -23.61 -3.03
CA GLU A 351 -18.65 -22.61 -3.60
C GLU A 351 -19.04 -21.17 -3.21
N TYR A 352 -18.04 -20.33 -3.00
CA TYR A 352 -18.16 -18.97 -2.52
C TYR A 352 -17.26 -18.03 -3.30
N ASN A 353 -17.77 -16.83 -3.55
CA ASN A 353 -17.03 -15.69 -4.07
C ASN A 353 -17.26 -14.50 -3.14
N HIS A 354 -16.18 -13.78 -2.80
CA HIS A 354 -16.23 -12.58 -1.96
C HIS A 354 -15.05 -11.65 -2.22
N GLY A 355 -15.30 -10.53 -2.89
CA GLY A 355 -14.21 -9.67 -3.36
C GLY A 355 -13.32 -10.43 -4.34
N ASN A 356 -12.03 -10.51 -4.04
CA ASN A 356 -11.05 -11.29 -4.80
C ASN A 356 -10.83 -12.71 -4.27
N LEU A 357 -11.63 -13.16 -3.30
CA LEU A 357 -11.53 -14.51 -2.73
C LEU A 357 -12.54 -15.43 -3.43
N HIS A 358 -12.05 -16.59 -3.86
CA HIS A 358 -12.87 -17.72 -4.27
C HIS A 358 -12.49 -18.93 -3.43
N TRP A 359 -13.50 -19.65 -2.93
CA TRP A 359 -13.28 -20.84 -2.13
C TRP A 359 -14.42 -21.84 -2.22
N TYR A 360 -14.10 -23.09 -1.91
CA TYR A 360 -15.06 -24.15 -1.73
C TYR A 360 -14.99 -24.70 -0.30
N ALA A 361 -16.13 -24.79 0.38
CA ALA A 361 -16.26 -25.41 1.69
C ALA A 361 -16.93 -26.79 1.56
N GLY A 362 -16.30 -27.83 2.10
CA GLY A 362 -16.83 -29.19 2.00
C GLY A 362 -16.46 -30.10 3.17
N ILE A 363 -17.00 -31.33 3.11
CA ILE A 363 -16.70 -32.42 4.03
C ILE A 363 -16.21 -33.59 3.20
N HIS A 364 -15.00 -34.07 3.49
CA HIS A 364 -14.48 -35.31 2.91
C HIS A 364 -14.80 -36.46 3.87
N ALA A 365 -15.84 -37.23 3.54
CA ALA A 365 -16.18 -38.44 4.27
C ALA A 365 -15.25 -39.58 3.87
N THR A 366 -14.28 -39.92 4.71
CA THR A 366 -13.23 -40.88 4.34
C THR A 366 -13.70 -42.33 4.39
N ASN A 367 -14.84 -42.64 5.01
CA ASN A 367 -15.53 -43.95 4.97
C ASN A 367 -14.62 -45.18 5.09
N ASN A 368 -13.57 -45.12 5.91
CA ASN A 368 -12.58 -46.18 6.03
C ASN A 368 -11.71 -46.44 4.77
N THR A 369 -11.80 -45.62 3.73
CA THR A 369 -11.09 -45.77 2.44
C THR A 369 -9.83 -44.92 2.31
N CYS A 370 -9.53 -44.02 3.25
CA CYS A 370 -8.26 -43.32 3.23
C CYS A 370 -7.14 -44.19 3.85
N THR A 371 -6.18 -44.61 3.02
CA THR A 371 -4.90 -45.18 3.46
C THR A 371 -3.79 -44.14 3.28
N ASN A 372 -3.46 -43.44 4.37
CA ASN A 372 -2.41 -42.43 4.54
C ASN A 372 -1.27 -42.48 3.48
N PRO A 373 -1.13 -41.48 2.58
CA PRO A 373 -1.87 -40.21 2.58
C PRO A 373 -3.26 -40.29 1.93
N CYS A 374 -4.18 -39.45 2.40
CA CYS A 374 -5.51 -39.28 1.80
C CYS A 374 -5.44 -38.38 0.56
N THR A 375 -6.30 -38.65 -0.41
CA THR A 375 -6.49 -37.78 -1.59
C THR A 375 -7.90 -37.21 -1.57
N LEU A 376 -8.00 -35.88 -1.59
CA LEU A 376 -9.25 -35.13 -1.81
C LEU A 376 -9.24 -34.57 -3.23
N ILE A 377 -10.18 -35.00 -4.06
CA ILE A 377 -10.41 -34.44 -5.41
C ILE A 377 -11.28 -33.20 -5.29
N TYR A 378 -10.94 -32.15 -6.05
CA TYR A 378 -11.65 -30.89 -5.96
C TYR A 378 -13.02 -30.96 -6.64
N PRO A 379 -14.06 -30.43 -6.00
CA PRO A 379 -15.41 -30.40 -6.57
C PRO A 379 -15.61 -29.27 -7.59
N VAL A 380 -14.67 -28.32 -7.65
CA VAL A 380 -14.66 -27.17 -8.55
C VAL A 380 -13.23 -26.94 -9.06
N SER A 381 -13.09 -26.14 -10.11
CA SER A 381 -11.79 -25.70 -10.62
C SER A 381 -11.33 -24.45 -9.90
N PHE A 382 -10.01 -24.32 -9.74
CA PHE A 382 -9.33 -23.17 -9.17
C PHE A 382 -8.34 -22.58 -10.19
N ASN A 383 -7.93 -21.34 -9.99
CA ASN A 383 -6.92 -20.60 -10.76
C ASN A 383 -5.49 -21.07 -10.39
N GLY A 384 -5.24 -22.37 -10.52
CA GLY A 384 -4.02 -23.04 -10.08
C GLY A 384 -4.22 -23.83 -8.78
N PRO A 385 -3.13 -24.30 -8.13
CA PRO A 385 -3.21 -25.08 -6.91
C PRO A 385 -3.78 -24.24 -5.76
N PRO A 386 -4.95 -24.59 -5.18
CA PRO A 386 -5.57 -23.80 -4.12
C PRO A 386 -4.86 -24.02 -2.78
N ALA A 387 -4.89 -23.02 -1.90
CA ALA A 387 -4.55 -23.24 -0.51
C ALA A 387 -5.69 -23.98 0.22
N ALA A 388 -5.39 -24.58 1.39
CA ALA A 388 -6.29 -25.49 2.07
C ALA A 388 -6.28 -25.29 3.59
N VAL A 389 -7.47 -25.15 4.20
CA VAL A 389 -7.66 -25.22 5.66
C VAL A 389 -8.53 -26.43 5.98
N LEU A 390 -8.07 -27.27 6.90
CA LEU A 390 -8.62 -28.56 7.26
C LEU A 390 -8.95 -28.60 8.76
N THR A 391 -9.96 -29.38 9.12
CA THR A 391 -10.31 -29.69 10.50
C THR A 391 -10.78 -31.13 10.58
N ILE A 392 -10.28 -31.87 11.56
CA ILE A 392 -10.71 -33.25 11.80
C ILE A 392 -12.12 -33.25 12.38
N HIS A 393 -12.95 -34.12 11.82
CA HIS A 393 -14.25 -34.50 12.34
C HIS A 393 -14.27 -35.99 12.67
N ASP A 394 -14.07 -36.28 13.96
CA ASP A 394 -13.96 -37.62 14.55
C ASP A 394 -15.32 -38.07 15.09
N ILE A 395 -16.08 -38.83 14.30
CA ILE A 395 -17.46 -39.18 14.65
C ILE A 395 -17.50 -40.17 15.83
N ASN A 396 -16.51 -41.06 15.93
CA ASN A 396 -16.47 -42.16 16.90
C ASN A 396 -15.67 -41.83 18.18
N ASN A 397 -15.02 -40.67 18.22
CA ASN A 397 -14.13 -40.20 19.29
C ASN A 397 -12.98 -41.18 19.61
N SER A 398 -12.45 -41.85 18.60
CA SER A 398 -11.33 -42.81 18.69
C SER A 398 -10.30 -42.61 17.58
N GLY A 399 -10.38 -41.48 16.88
CA GLY A 399 -9.74 -41.24 15.61
C GLY A 399 -8.48 -40.38 15.64
N ALA A 400 -8.26 -39.68 14.54
CA ALA A 400 -7.10 -38.82 14.33
C ALA A 400 -7.07 -37.62 15.28
N SER A 401 -5.88 -37.20 15.67
CA SER A 401 -5.62 -36.03 16.51
C SER A 401 -5.11 -34.84 15.71
N TRP A 402 -4.41 -35.05 14.60
CA TRP A 402 -3.90 -33.96 13.77
C TRP A 402 -4.05 -34.24 12.28
N VAL A 403 -4.18 -33.17 11.50
CA VAL A 403 -4.25 -33.20 10.04
C VAL A 403 -3.31 -32.13 9.48
N ARG A 404 -2.58 -32.48 8.41
CA ARG A 404 -1.71 -31.56 7.66
C ARG A 404 -1.73 -31.95 6.19
N HIS A 405 -1.51 -30.99 5.30
CA HIS A 405 -1.41 -31.32 3.88
C HIS A 405 0.04 -31.50 3.43
N ARG A 406 0.22 -32.26 2.35
CA ARG A 406 1.51 -32.71 1.82
C ARG A 406 1.70 -32.36 0.34
N THR A 407 0.63 -32.32 -0.45
CA THR A 407 0.78 -31.94 -1.86
C THR A 407 -0.51 -31.31 -2.32
N ILE A 408 -0.39 -30.18 -3.01
CA ILE A 408 -1.50 -29.51 -3.65
C ILE A 408 -1.19 -29.45 -5.14
N SER A 409 -2.14 -29.91 -5.95
CA SER A 409 -2.12 -29.82 -7.40
C SER A 409 -3.35 -29.04 -7.86
N ASP A 410 -3.54 -28.83 -9.16
CA ASP A 410 -4.72 -28.15 -9.69
C ASP A 410 -6.03 -28.95 -9.50
N THR A 411 -5.94 -30.24 -9.20
CA THR A 411 -7.10 -31.15 -9.17
C THR A 411 -7.30 -31.88 -7.85
N ALA A 412 -6.28 -31.93 -7.01
CA ALA A 412 -6.29 -32.76 -5.82
C ALA A 412 -5.36 -32.24 -4.71
N LEU A 413 -5.83 -32.42 -3.48
CA LEU A 413 -5.10 -32.24 -2.23
C LEU A 413 -4.72 -33.60 -1.65
N ILE A 414 -3.43 -33.81 -1.42
CA ILE A 414 -2.89 -34.94 -0.66
C ILE A 414 -2.65 -34.47 0.77
N TYR A 415 -3.24 -35.16 1.74
CA TYR A 415 -3.11 -34.82 3.17
C TYR A 415 -2.90 -36.05 4.04
N ARG A 416 -2.37 -35.83 5.25
CA ARG A 416 -2.09 -36.87 6.24
C ARG A 416 -2.84 -36.61 7.54
N MET A 417 -3.11 -37.71 8.23
CA MET A 417 -3.57 -37.73 9.60
C MET A 417 -2.95 -38.93 10.33
N ASN A 418 -2.81 -38.84 11.65
CA ASN A 418 -2.17 -39.86 12.49
C ASN A 418 -3.02 -41.10 12.79
N SER A 419 -4.24 -41.19 12.28
CA SER A 419 -5.07 -42.38 12.37
C SER A 419 -5.74 -42.67 11.04
N SER A 420 -6.18 -43.91 10.85
CA SER A 420 -7.06 -44.23 9.74
C SER A 420 -8.47 -43.73 10.06
N THR A 421 -8.95 -42.86 9.17
CA THR A 421 -10.34 -42.77 8.69
C THR A 421 -11.34 -41.97 9.51
N GLU A 422 -11.06 -40.68 9.64
CA GLU A 422 -12.03 -39.67 10.08
C GLU A 422 -12.49 -38.77 8.94
N ASN A 423 -13.64 -38.11 9.14
CA ASN A 423 -14.08 -37.07 8.22
C ASN A 423 -13.14 -35.86 8.34
N VAL A 424 -12.98 -35.13 7.23
CA VAL A 424 -12.24 -33.87 7.24
C VAL A 424 -13.13 -32.78 6.68
N HIS A 425 -13.38 -31.76 7.50
CA HIS A 425 -13.96 -30.51 7.06
C HIS A 425 -12.86 -29.70 6.39
N TYR A 426 -13.14 -29.12 5.22
CA TYR A 426 -12.14 -28.41 4.45
C TYR A 426 -12.68 -27.13 3.83
N VAL A 427 -11.79 -26.16 3.68
CA VAL A 427 -11.91 -25.01 2.80
C VAL A 427 -10.72 -25.01 1.86
N LEU A 428 -10.99 -25.03 0.56
CA LEU A 428 -10.01 -24.84 -0.51
C LEU A 428 -10.20 -23.44 -1.09
N PHE A 429 -9.15 -22.65 -1.23
CA PHE A 429 -9.28 -21.25 -1.66
C PHE A 429 -8.14 -20.81 -2.58
N ASP A 430 -8.46 -19.88 -3.47
CA ASP A 430 -7.52 -19.16 -4.31
C ASP A 430 -7.88 -17.66 -4.35
N THR A 431 -7.28 -16.94 -5.29
CA THR A 431 -7.69 -15.57 -5.61
C THR A 431 -8.15 -15.48 -7.05
N LEU A 432 -9.25 -14.76 -7.25
CA LEU A 432 -9.85 -14.48 -8.56
C LEU A 432 -9.06 -13.48 -9.39
#